data_AF-A0A534Z5X4-F1
#
_entry.id   AF-A0A534Z5X4-F1
#
_cell.length_a   1.000
_cell.length_b   1.000
_cell.length_c   1.000
_cell.angle_alpha   90.00
_cell.angle_beta   90.00
_cell.angle_gamma   90.00
#
_symmetry.space_group_name_H-M   'P 1'
#
loop_
_entity.id
_entity.type
_entity.pdbx_description
1 polymer ?
#
loop_
_entity_poly.entity_id
_entity_poly.type
_entity_poly.pdbx_seq_one_letter_code
_entity_poly.pdbx_strand_id
1 'polypeptide(L)' 'MPSIGRVTQVIGPAVDVEFPDGNLPPIYNALQITNPAISDQPWNLVVEV' A
#
# COMPACT_ATOMS: atom_id res chain seq x y z
N MET A 1 -0.84 14.06 -7.91
CA MET A 1 -2.01 13.17 -7.73
C MET A 1 -1.53 11.95 -6.97
N PRO A 2 -2.32 11.35 -6.05
CA PRO A 2 -1.91 10.12 -5.40
C PRO A 2 -1.65 9.02 -6.45
N SER A 3 -0.52 8.34 -6.31
CA SER A 3 -0.14 7.20 -7.15
C SER A 3 -0.84 5.95 -6.62
N ILE A 4 -1.58 5.24 -7.47
CA ILE A 4 -2.23 3.97 -7.10
C ILE A 4 -1.29 2.83 -7.49
N GLY A 5 -0.84 2.09 -6.48
CA GLY A 5 -0.07 0.86 -6.64
C GLY A 5 -0.92 -0.40 -6.51
N ARG A 6 -0.31 -1.55 -6.78
CA ARG A 6 -0.92 -2.88 -6.61
C ARG A 6 -0.08 -3.72 -5.65
N VAL A 7 -0.70 -4.27 -4.61
CA VAL A 7 -0.06 -5.26 -3.74
C VAL A 7 0.24 -6.51 -4.56
N THR A 8 1.50 -6.94 -4.59
CA THR A 8 1.94 -8.15 -5.31
C THR A 8 2.21 -9.31 -4.38
N GLN A 9 2.64 -9.03 -3.15
CA GLN A 9 2.98 -10.05 -2.17
C GLN A 9 2.82 -9.55 -0.73
N VAL A 10 2.52 -10.47 0.18
CA VAL A 10 2.51 -10.24 1.63
C VAL A 10 3.28 -11.36 2.33
N ILE A 11 4.34 -11.02 3.08
CA ILE A 11 5.14 -11.97 3.87
C ILE A 11 5.23 -11.44 5.31
N GLY A 12 4.45 -12.04 6.22
CA GLY A 12 4.36 -11.56 7.59
C GLY A 12 3.90 -10.09 7.62
N PRO A 13 4.65 -9.16 8.23
CA PRO A 13 4.33 -7.73 8.22
C PRO A 13 4.78 -7.00 6.94
N ALA A 14 5.59 -7.61 6.07
CA ALA A 14 6.10 -6.98 4.87
C ALA A 14 5.10 -7.08 3.71
N VAL A 15 4.92 -5.98 2.98
CA VAL A 15 4.00 -5.86 1.85
C VAL A 15 4.77 -5.32 0.64
N ASP A 16 4.85 -6.11 -0.43
CA ASP A 16 5.44 -5.66 -1.69
C ASP A 16 4.35 -5.00 -2.54
N VAL A 17 4.62 -3.77 -3.00
CA VAL A 17 3.70 -2.96 -3.81
C VAL A 17 4.36 -2.53 -5.10
N GLU A 18 3.73 -2.85 -6.22
CA GLU A 18 4.15 -2.43 -7.55
C GLU A 18 3.48 -1.09 -7.93
N PHE A 19 4.27 -0.17 -8.45
CA PHE A 19 3.79 1.12 -8.97
C PHE A 19 4.19 1.27 -10.45
N PRO A 20 3.41 2.00 -11.26
CA PRO A 20 3.80 2.35 -12.61
C PRO A 20 5.12 3.14 -12.65
N ASP A 21 5.88 3.00 -13.73
CA ASP A 21 7.16 3.68 -13.92
C ASP A 21 7.07 5.19 -13.62
N GLY A 22 8.06 5.68 -12.86
CA GLY A 22 8.13 7.08 -12.44
C GLY A 22 7.15 7.50 -11.33
N ASN A 23 6.31 6.59 -10.82
CA ASN A 23 5.32 6.89 -9.79
C ASN A 23 5.61 6.22 -8.44
N LEU A 24 6.88 5.87 -8.20
CA LEU A 24 7.30 5.35 -6.90
C LEU A 24 7.17 6.44 -5.83
N PRO A 25 6.54 6.13 -4.69
CA PRO A 25 6.49 7.04 -3.56
C PRO A 25 7.90 7.22 -2.95
N PRO A 26 8.21 8.41 -2.40
CA PRO A 26 9.38 8.60 -1.55
C PRO A 26 9.44 7.61 -0.38
N ILE A 27 10.65 7.31 0.09
CA ILE A 27 10.86 6.58 1.35
C ILE A 27 10.26 7.35 2.53
N TYR A 28 9.84 6.63 3.56
CA TYR A 28 9.16 7.14 4.75
C TYR A 28 7.77 7.74 4.50
N ASN A 29 7.20 7.56 3.31
CA ASN A 29 5.80 7.89 3.05
C ASN A 29 4.87 6.78 3.55
N ALA A 30 3.64 7.17 3.88
CA ALA A 30 2.58 6.24 4.22
C ALA A 30 1.78 5.82 2.97
N LEU A 31 1.48 4.53 2.87
CA LEU A 31 0.53 3.96 1.92
C LEU A 31 -0.75 3.56 2.65
N GLN A 32 -1.90 3.91 2.06
CA GLN A 32 -3.21 3.47 2.54
C GLN A 32 -3.69 2.28 1.72
N ILE A 33 -4.13 1.22 2.39
CA ILE A 33 -4.60 -0.02 1.80
C ILE A 33 -5.99 -0.34 2.35
N THR A 34 -6.90 -0.78 1.49
CA THR A 34 -8.17 -1.36 1.91
C THR A 34 -7.98 -2.85 2.17
N ASN A 35 -8.17 -3.28 3.42
CA ASN A 35 -8.03 -4.66 3.84
C ASN A 35 -9.36 -5.21 4.42
N PRO A 36 -10.11 -6.01 3.65
CA PRO A 36 -11.37 -6.62 4.10
C PRO A 36 -11.25 -7.53 5.33
N ALA A 37 -10.04 -7.98 5.68
CA ALA A 37 -9.81 -8.80 6.87
C ALA A 37 -9.82 -7.98 8.18
N ILE A 38 -9.67 -6.66 8.10
CA ILE A 38 -9.74 -5.75 9.26
C ILE A 38 -11.17 -5.26 9.47
N SER A 39 -11.79 -4.70 8.41
CA SER A 39 -13.17 -4.21 8.40
C SER A 39 -13.66 -3.96 6.96
N ASP A 40 -14.93 -3.59 6.82
CA ASP A 40 -15.55 -3.16 5.54
C ASP A 40 -15.21 -1.71 5.14
N GLN A 41 -14.52 -0.98 6.01
CA GLN A 41 -14.16 0.41 5.76
C GLN A 41 -12.99 0.49 4.77
N PRO A 42 -13.04 1.39 3.77
CA PRO A 42 -11.91 1.62 2.87
C PRO A 42 -10.72 2.23 3.62
N TRP A 43 -9.51 2.00 3.12
CA TRP A 43 -8.26 2.61 3.62
C TRP A 43 -7.98 2.32 5.11
N ASN A 44 -8.41 1.16 5.58
CA ASN A 44 -8.33 0.74 6.99
C ASN A 44 -6.97 0.18 7.43
N LEU A 45 -5.98 0.13 6.54
CA LEU A 45 -4.61 -0.26 6.83
C LEU A 45 -3.64 0.81 6.34
N VAL A 46 -2.68 1.18 7.20
CA VAL A 46 -1.59 2.10 6.86
C VAL A 46 -0.27 1.35 7.00
N VAL A 47 0.58 1.42 5.97
CA VAL A 47 1.94 0.87 5.95
C VAL A 47 2.94 1.96 5.54
N GLU A 48 4.20 1.82 5.94
CA GLU A 48 5.28 2.76 5.61
C GLU A 48 6.16 2.18 4.48
N VAL A 49 6.70 3.07 3.63
CA VAL A 49 7.68 2.76 2.57
C VAL A 49 9.10 2.79 3.12
#